data_AF-A0AAE3FLM7-F1
#
_entry.id   AF-A0AAE3FLM7-F1
#
_cell.length_a   1.000
_cell.length_b   1.000
_cell.length_c   1.000
_cell.angle_alpha   90.00
_cell.angle_beta   90.00
_cell.angle_gamma   90.00
#
_symmetry.space_group_name_H-M   'P 1'
#
loop_
_entity.id
_entity.type
_entity.pdbx_description
1 polymer ?
#
loop_
_entity_poly.entity_id
_entity_poly.type
_entity_poly.pdbx_seq_one_letter_code
_entity_poly.pdbx_strand_id
1 'polypeptide(L)'
;MPRLPLVPRWLRWSAVAVAAAAIAAASLLVVPPETPDTGAIGFDKLWHAATYLGFGLLLAYALVGANLSVRTKALLVFGVATLYGVGIEVAQASVPYRRYDVLDMVANAVGAALACGWYRFESEVEFVGAEAIEGAD
;
A
#
# COMPACT_ATOMS: atom_id res chain seq x y z
N MET A 1 5.97 2.21 -26.05
CA MET A 1 5.58 1.88 -24.66
C MET A 1 4.62 0.69 -24.74
N PRO A 2 4.78 -0.35 -23.92
CA PRO A 2 3.79 -1.42 -23.85
C PRO A 2 2.43 -0.86 -23.41
N ARG A 3 1.35 -1.38 -24.01
CA ARG A 3 -0.03 -1.02 -23.70
C ARG A 3 -0.62 -2.02 -22.71
N LEU A 4 -1.09 -1.54 -21.56
CA LEU A 4 -1.72 -2.38 -20.55
C LEU A 4 -3.18 -1.97 -20.32
N PRO A 5 -4.10 -2.93 -20.14
CA PRO A 5 -5.48 -2.63 -19.79
C PRO A 5 -5.54 -1.94 -18.42
N LEU A 6 -6.28 -0.84 -18.34
CA LEU A 6 -6.59 -0.13 -17.12
C LEU A 6 -7.95 -0.59 -16.61
N VAL A 7 -7.93 -1.16 -15.42
CA VAL A 7 -9.13 -1.59 -14.71
C VAL A 7 -10.01 -0.36 -14.36
N PRO A 8 -11.35 -0.48 -14.41
CA PRO A 8 -12.26 0.61 -14.06
C PRO A 8 -11.92 1.24 -12.70
N ARG A 9 -12.10 2.57 -12.61
CA ARG A 9 -11.72 3.36 -11.44
C ARG A 9 -12.34 2.81 -10.14
N TRP A 10 -13.62 2.44 -10.16
CA TRP A 10 -14.31 1.94 -8.97
C TRP A 10 -13.65 0.68 -8.42
N LEU A 11 -13.27 -0.27 -9.28
CA LEU A 11 -12.66 -1.54 -8.86
C LEU A 11 -11.25 -1.33 -8.29
N ARG A 12 -10.48 -0.39 -8.83
CA ARG A 12 -9.17 0.01 -8.27
C ARG A 12 -9.30 0.55 -6.86
N TRP A 13 -10.26 1.44 -6.63
CA TRP A 13 -10.52 2.00 -5.29
C TRP A 13 -11.18 0.99 -4.34
N SER A 14 -12.00 0.06 -4.85
CA SER A 14 -12.50 -1.07 -4.07
C SER A 14 -11.35 -1.96 -3.58
N ALA A 15 -10.35 -2.24 -4.41
CA ALA A 15 -9.17 -3.00 -4.01
C ALA A 15 -8.38 -2.28 -2.90
N VAL A 16 -8.20 -0.96 -2.99
CA VAL A 16 -7.60 -0.14 -1.93
C VAL A 16 -8.41 -0.25 -0.62
N ALA A 17 -9.73 -0.11 -0.69
CA ALA A 17 -10.60 -0.18 0.49
C ALA A 17 -10.58 -1.57 1.14
N VAL A 18 -10.62 -2.64 0.35
CA VAL A 18 -10.52 -4.03 0.83
C VAL A 18 -9.15 -4.26 1.48
N ALA A 19 -8.06 -3.80 0.86
CA ALA A 19 -6.72 -3.93 1.43
C ALA A 19 -6.60 -3.17 2.76
N ALA A 20 -7.10 -1.93 2.83
CA ALA A 20 -7.12 -1.16 4.07
C ALA A 20 -7.89 -1.91 5.17
N ALA A 21 -9.12 -2.36 4.87
CA ALA A 21 -9.95 -3.12 5.82
C ALA A 21 -9.26 -4.41 6.29
N ALA A 22 -8.63 -5.16 5.37
CA ALA A 22 -7.89 -6.37 5.69
C ALA A 22 -6.69 -6.08 6.61
N ILE A 23 -5.94 -5.01 6.34
CA ILE A 23 -4.83 -4.58 7.20
C ILE A 23 -5.35 -4.21 8.59
N ALA A 24 -6.42 -3.40 8.69
CA ALA A 24 -7.00 -3.04 9.99
C ALA A 24 -7.49 -4.26 10.77
N ALA A 25 -8.19 -5.18 10.11
CA ALA A 25 -8.68 -6.40 10.73
C ALA A 25 -7.52 -7.28 11.23
N ALA A 26 -6.48 -7.48 10.41
CA ALA A 26 -5.30 -8.24 10.80
C ALA A 26 -4.54 -7.59 11.96
N SER A 27 -4.39 -6.26 11.96
CA SER A 27 -3.65 -5.54 13.00
C SER A 27 -4.40 -5.47 14.33
N LEU A 28 -5.73 -5.36 14.31
CA LEU A 28 -6.53 -5.08 15.51
C LEU A 28 -7.24 -6.33 16.08
N LEU A 29 -7.66 -7.26 15.22
CA LEU A 29 -8.51 -8.38 15.62
C LEU A 29 -7.76 -9.71 15.70
N VAL A 30 -6.66 -9.85 14.98
CA VAL A 30 -5.88 -11.09 14.93
C VAL A 30 -4.73 -11.03 15.92
N VAL A 31 -4.58 -12.10 16.70
CA VAL A 31 -3.41 -12.29 17.58
C VAL A 31 -2.22 -12.69 16.70
N PRO A 32 -1.10 -11.95 16.75
CA PRO A 32 0.06 -12.28 15.92
C PRO A 32 0.64 -13.64 16.35
N PRO A 33 1.07 -14.48 15.40
CA PRO A 33 1.76 -15.72 15.71
C PRO A 33 3.09 -15.42 16.42
N GLU A 34 3.56 -16.33 17.26
CA GLU A 34 4.90 -16.24 17.83
C GLU A 34 5.93 -16.34 16.70
N THR A 35 6.67 -15.26 16.47
CA THR A 35 7.78 -15.22 15.52
C THR A 35 9.09 -15.49 16.25
N PRO A 36 10.02 -16.27 15.67
CA PRO A 36 11.36 -16.41 16.22
C PRO A 36 12.02 -15.05 16.42
N ASP A 37 12.72 -14.87 17.54
CA ASP A 37 13.49 -13.65 17.81
C ASP A 37 14.70 -13.61 16.86
N THR A 38 14.55 -12.90 15.73
CA THR A 38 15.59 -12.77 14.69
C THR A 38 16.51 -11.56 14.92
N GLY A 39 16.53 -10.98 16.13
CA GLY A 39 17.35 -9.82 16.47
C GLY A 39 16.69 -8.47 16.14
N ALA A 40 17.48 -7.40 16.02
CA ALA A 40 17.00 -6.01 16.02
C ALA A 40 16.06 -5.63 14.85
N ILE A 41 16.11 -6.35 13.73
CA ILE A 41 15.12 -6.25 12.65
C ILE A 41 14.40 -7.60 12.61
N GLY A 42 13.32 -7.68 13.38
CA GLY A 42 12.46 -8.85 13.43
C GLY A 42 11.81 -9.14 12.06
N PHE A 43 11.45 -10.40 11.83
CA PHE A 43 10.69 -10.82 10.64
C PHE A 43 9.33 -10.10 10.53
N ASP A 44 8.76 -9.67 11.66
CA ASP A 44 7.59 -8.81 11.74
C ASP A 44 7.79 -7.50 10.98
N LYS A 45 8.95 -6.84 11.11
CA LYS A 45 9.22 -5.55 10.45
C LYS A 45 9.26 -5.68 8.93
N LEU A 46 9.72 -6.83 8.42
CA LEU A 46 9.66 -7.14 7.00
C LEU A 46 8.21 -7.31 6.52
N TRP A 47 7.35 -7.93 7.32
CA TRP A 47 5.92 -8.00 7.00
C TRP A 47 5.27 -6.63 6.97
N HIS A 48 5.56 -5.78 7.95
CA HIS A 48 5.09 -4.39 7.97
C HIS A 48 5.52 -3.64 6.69
N ALA A 49 6.81 -3.69 6.34
CA ALA A 49 7.29 -3.06 5.11
C ALA A 49 6.64 -3.65 3.85
N ALA A 50 6.50 -4.98 3.75
CA ALA A 50 5.88 -5.63 2.59
C ALA A 50 4.39 -5.31 2.45
N THR A 51 3.65 -5.28 3.56
CA THR A 51 2.23 -4.93 3.60
C THR A 51 2.01 -3.48 3.14
N TYR A 52 2.81 -2.54 3.64
CA TYR A 52 2.67 -1.13 3.26
C TYR A 52 3.24 -0.81 1.87
N LEU A 53 4.20 -1.61 1.37
CA LEU A 53 4.57 -1.61 -0.04
C LEU A 53 3.38 -2.01 -0.91
N GLY A 54 2.73 -3.14 -0.61
CA GLY A 54 1.55 -3.60 -1.34
C GLY A 54 0.40 -2.59 -1.30
N PHE A 55 0.10 -2.03 -0.12
CA PHE A 55 -0.92 -1.00 0.04
C PHE A 55 -0.58 0.29 -0.75
N GLY A 56 0.68 0.73 -0.68
CA GLY A 56 1.15 1.87 -1.46
C GLY A 56 1.06 1.65 -2.97
N LEU A 57 1.36 0.45 -3.46
CA LEU A 57 1.24 0.10 -4.89
C LEU A 57 -0.23 0.12 -5.35
N LEU A 58 -1.17 -0.34 -4.51
CA LEU A 58 -2.61 -0.24 -4.80
C LEU A 58 -3.06 1.22 -4.89
N LEU A 59 -2.62 2.09 -3.96
CA LEU A 59 -2.88 3.52 -4.02
C LEU A 59 -2.29 4.16 -5.29
N ALA A 60 -1.05 3.81 -5.63
CA ALA A 60 -0.38 4.31 -6.82
C ALA A 60 -1.13 3.91 -8.10
N TYR A 61 -1.55 2.65 -8.20
CA TYR A 61 -2.34 2.12 -9.32
C TYR A 61 -3.74 2.78 -9.40
N ALA A 62 -4.38 3.05 -8.27
CA ALA A 62 -5.67 3.75 -8.22
C ALA A 62 -5.59 5.21 -8.71
N LEU A 63 -4.39 5.82 -8.68
CA LEU A 63 -4.11 7.16 -9.18
C LEU A 63 -3.70 7.21 -10.67
N VAL A 64 -3.56 6.07 -11.34
CA VAL A 64 -3.31 6.03 -12.79
C VAL A 64 -4.44 6.77 -13.53
N GLY A 65 -4.06 7.67 -14.44
CA GLY A 65 -4.97 8.55 -15.18
C GLY A 65 -5.47 9.78 -14.42
N ALA A 66 -5.07 9.98 -13.15
CA ALA A 66 -5.37 11.23 -12.45
C ALA A 66 -4.56 12.41 -13.02
N ASN A 67 -5.21 13.57 -13.20
CA ASN A 67 -4.58 14.81 -13.64
C ASN A 67 -3.76 15.46 -12.51
N LEU A 68 -2.70 14.77 -12.07
CA LEU A 68 -1.80 15.16 -11.00
C LEU A 68 -0.36 14.94 -11.43
N SER A 69 0.54 15.82 -10.99
CA SER A 69 1.98 15.61 -11.19
C SER A 69 2.46 14.33 -10.51
N VAL A 70 3.51 13.70 -11.04
CA VAL A 70 4.16 12.52 -10.42
C VAL A 70 4.56 12.81 -8.97
N ARG A 71 5.11 13.99 -8.70
CA ARG A 71 5.48 14.42 -7.35
C ARG A 71 4.27 14.45 -6.42
N THR A 72 3.14 14.99 -6.88
CA THR A 72 1.89 15.03 -6.10
C THR A 72 1.37 13.63 -5.83
N LYS A 73 1.35 12.74 -6.84
CA LYS A 73 0.92 11.35 -6.66
C LYS A 73 1.81 10.62 -5.64
N ALA A 74 3.13 10.76 -5.74
CA ALA A 74 4.08 10.19 -4.79
C ALA A 74 3.88 10.69 -3.36
N LEU A 75 3.68 12.00 -3.17
CA LEU A 75 3.39 12.56 -1.85
C LEU A 75 2.06 12.04 -1.29
N LEU A 76 1.03 11.89 -2.11
CA LEU A 76 -0.26 11.33 -1.69
C LEU A 76 -0.12 9.86 -1.28
N VAL A 77 0.53 9.02 -2.10
CA VAL A 77 0.73 7.60 -1.78
C VAL A 77 1.52 7.44 -0.51
N PHE A 78 2.68 8.10 -0.42
CA PHE A 78 3.53 8.02 0.77
C PHE A 78 2.81 8.54 2.02
N GLY A 79 2.18 9.71 1.91
CA GLY A 79 1.49 10.35 3.02
C GLY A 79 0.31 9.52 3.52
N VAL A 80 -0.58 9.08 2.62
CA VAL A 80 -1.76 8.28 2.99
C VAL A 80 -1.35 6.94 3.59
N ALA A 81 -0.42 6.20 2.96
CA ALA A 81 0.01 4.92 3.49
C ALA A 81 0.73 5.05 4.84
N THR A 82 1.59 6.05 5.00
CA THR A 82 2.31 6.28 6.27
C THR A 82 1.35 6.71 7.39
N LEU A 83 0.47 7.68 7.13
CA LEU A 83 -0.50 8.14 8.13
C LEU A 83 -1.47 7.03 8.52
N TYR A 84 -1.88 6.19 7.55
CA TYR A 84 -2.68 5.01 7.84
C TYR A 84 -1.95 4.05 8.78
N GLY A 85 -0.68 3.76 8.51
CA GLY A 85 0.13 2.89 9.37
C GLY A 85 0.36 3.44 10.77
N VAL A 86 0.67 4.73 10.88
CA VAL A 86 0.76 5.41 12.19
C VAL A 86 -0.57 5.31 12.94
N GLY A 87 -1.70 5.53 12.26
CA GLY A 87 -3.03 5.40 12.86
C GLY A 87 -3.33 4.00 13.37
N ILE A 88 -2.95 2.95 12.62
CA ILE A 88 -3.10 1.55 13.03
C ILE A 88 -2.26 1.23 14.26
N GLU A 89 -0.98 1.63 14.29
CA GLU A 89 -0.09 1.42 15.44
C GLU A 89 -0.58 2.14 16.71
N VAL A 90 -1.11 3.36 16.55
CA VAL A 90 -1.75 4.10 17.66
C VAL A 90 -3.02 3.41 18.13
N ALA A 91 -3.84 2.87 17.21
CA ALA A 91 -5.03 2.11 17.59
C ALA A 91 -4.67 0.80 18.31
N GLN A 92 -3.56 0.15 17.93
CA GLN A 92 -3.05 -1.05 18.61
C GLN A 92 -2.65 -0.79 20.07
N ALA A 93 -2.27 0.44 20.44
CA ALA A 93 -2.03 0.80 21.84
C ALA A 93 -3.28 0.63 22.74
N SER A 94 -4.48 0.57 22.16
CA SER A 94 -5.73 0.30 22.88
C SER A 94 -6.14 -1.19 22.88
N VAL A 95 -5.35 -2.06 22.25
CA VAL A 95 -5.65 -3.50 22.14
C VAL A 95 -4.81 -4.28 23.18
N PRO A 96 -5.43 -5.00 24.14
CA PRO A 96 -4.72 -5.56 25.31
C PRO A 96 -3.53 -6.49 25.02
N TYR A 97 -3.55 -7.18 23.87
CA TYR A 97 -2.52 -8.14 23.46
C TYR A 97 -1.61 -7.60 22.33
N ARG A 98 -1.68 -6.30 22.03
CA ARG A 98 -0.78 -5.63 21.09
C ARG A 98 0.09 -4.62 21.83
N ARG A 99 1.28 -4.37 21.28
CA ARG A 99 2.15 -3.31 21.75
C ARG A 99 2.36 -2.32 20.62
N TYR A 100 2.26 -1.05 20.97
CA TYR A 100 2.71 0.06 20.14
C TYR A 100 4.21 -0.08 19.89
N ASP A 101 4.64 0.01 18.62
CA ASP A 101 6.05 -0.04 18.25
C ASP A 101 6.40 1.01 17.19
N VAL A 102 7.37 1.87 17.52
CA VAL A 102 7.87 2.90 16.60
C VAL A 102 8.59 2.27 15.41
N LEU A 103 9.24 1.11 15.59
CA LEU A 103 9.92 0.42 14.50
C LEU A 103 8.93 -0.13 13.47
N ASP A 104 7.70 -0.49 13.87
CA ASP A 104 6.64 -0.85 12.93
C ASP A 104 6.19 0.36 12.11
N MET A 105 6.04 1.53 12.73
CA MET A 105 5.75 2.76 12.00
C MET A 105 6.84 3.09 10.96
N VAL A 106 8.10 2.92 11.33
CA VAL A 106 9.23 3.12 10.41
C VAL A 106 9.20 2.10 9.28
N ALA A 107 8.95 0.82 9.57
CA ALA A 107 8.82 -0.21 8.56
C ALA A 107 7.66 0.08 7.59
N ASN A 108 6.50 0.49 8.10
CA ASN A 108 5.34 0.92 7.31
C ASN A 108 5.72 2.08 6.36
N ALA A 109 6.41 3.10 6.88
CA ALA A 109 6.87 4.25 6.08
C ALA A 109 7.89 3.85 5.02
N VAL A 110 8.82 2.93 5.31
CA VAL A 110 9.77 2.39 4.33
C VAL A 110 9.04 1.67 3.20
N GLY A 111 8.08 0.79 3.53
CA GLY A 111 7.23 0.13 2.53
C GLY A 111 6.50 1.12 1.63
N ALA A 112 5.86 2.14 2.23
CA ALA A 112 5.19 3.21 1.50
C ALA A 112 6.13 4.01 0.59
N ALA A 113 7.36 4.28 1.04
CA ALA A 113 8.36 4.99 0.24
C ALA A 113 8.83 4.15 -0.95
N LEU A 114 9.01 2.84 -0.76
CA LEU A 114 9.36 1.92 -1.85
C LEU A 114 8.26 1.85 -2.91
N ALA A 115 6.99 1.93 -2.52
CA ALA A 115 5.87 1.95 -3.45
C ALA A 115 5.91 3.14 -4.42
N CYS A 116 6.49 4.29 -4.01
CA CYS A 116 6.68 5.44 -4.90
C CYS A 116 7.62 5.14 -6.09
N GLY A 117 8.41 4.06 -6.04
CA GLY A 117 9.14 3.54 -7.19
C GLY A 117 8.25 3.19 -8.39
N TRP A 118 6.96 2.93 -8.16
CA TRP A 118 5.92 2.73 -9.18
C TRP A 118 5.94 3.80 -10.26
N TYR A 119 6.17 5.07 -9.91
CA TYR A 119 6.07 6.16 -10.88
C TYR A 119 7.17 6.16 -11.93
N ARG A 120 8.28 5.44 -11.70
CA ARG A 120 9.27 5.17 -12.75
C ARG A 120 8.78 4.15 -13.77
N PHE A 121 7.90 3.24 -13.35
CA PHE A 121 7.27 2.27 -14.23
C PHE A 121 6.08 2.89 -14.96
N GLU A 122 5.23 3.67 -14.28
CA GLU A 122 4.09 4.36 -14.90
C GLU A 122 4.52 5.27 -16.06
N SER A 123 5.70 5.88 -16.00
CA SER A 123 6.21 6.72 -17.09
C SER A 123 6.59 5.96 -18.36
N GLU A 124 6.79 4.64 -18.27
CA GLU A 124 7.23 3.79 -19.39
C GLU A 124 6.08 3.01 -20.05
N VAL A 125 4.86 3.13 -19.53
CA VAL A 125 3.70 2.31 -19.90
C VAL A 125 2.53 3.18 -20.32
N GLU A 126 1.84 2.77 -21.37
CA GLU A 126 0.57 3.39 -21.78
C GLU A 126 -0.60 2.57 -21.23
N PHE A 127 -1.40 3.16 -20.34
CA PHE A 127 -2.59 2.53 -19.79
C PHE A 127 -3.82 2.85 -20.66
N VAL A 128 -4.46 1.82 -21.20
CA VAL A 128 -5.61 1.93 -22.11
C VAL A 128 -6.84 1.34 -21.42
N GLY A 129 -8.01 1.98 -21.52
CA GLY A 129 -9.24 1.41 -20.95
C GLY A 129 -9.49 0.00 -21.48
N ALA A 130 -9.87 -0.93 -20.61
CA ALA A 130 -10.07 -2.34 -20.98
C ALA A 130 -11.06 -2.51 -22.16
N GLU A 131 -12.06 -1.63 -22.25
CA GLU A 131 -13.07 -1.57 -23.32
C GLU A 131 -12.48 -1.29 -24.72
N ALA A 132 -11.30 -0.67 -24.80
CA ALA A 132 -10.69 -0.28 -26.08
C ALA A 132 -9.81 -1.39 -26.69
N ILE A 133 -9.52 -2.46 -25.94
CA ILE A 133 -8.73 -3.60 -26.44
C ILE A 133 -9.65 -4.65 -27.10
N GLU A 134 -10.88 -4.81 -26.62
CA GLU A 134 -11.86 -5.77 -27.18
C GLU A 134 -12.43 -5.37 -28.56
N GLY A 135 -12.25 -4.10 -28.98
CA GLY A 135 -12.72 -3.61 -30.28
C GLY A 135 -11.65 -3.57 -31.39
N ALA A 136 -10.47 -4.15 -31.16
CA ALA A 136 -9.33 -4.13 -32.09
C ALA A 136 -9.14 -5.42 -32.91
N ASP A 137 -10.04 -6.40 -32.76
CA ASP A 137 -10.11 -7.65 -33.52
C ASP A 137 -11.28 -7.62 -34.53
#